data_AF-A0A073I0Q1-F1
#
_entry.id   AF-A0A073I0Q1-F1
#
_cell.length_a   1.000
_cell.length_b   1.000
_cell.length_c   1.000
_cell.angle_alpha   90.00
_cell.angle_beta   90.00
_cell.angle_gamma   90.00
#
_symmetry.space_group_name_H-M   'P 1'
#
loop_
_entity.id
_entity.type
_entity.pdbx_description
1 polymer ?
#
loop_
_entity_poly.entity_id
_entity_poly.type
_entity_poly.pdbx_seq_one_letter_code
_entity_poly.pdbx_strand_id
1 'polypeptide(L)'
;MRRSNKNSYQYQGCIKDQSMWNQIFSDHQVNELGNLFDAIVMDPPWNDTACKLGYQILKDIEIFKNIPIQKLQKNGYLFIWITNLKLESCLEYLKSIGYKRAEILTWVKLNEDKTLHSRIGFDLRHVTEFCVVARPDNKFSELKRISFTHNVPNIIISPVRLVSQKPYQLYEYIEQLLPNRKYAEIFGRPHNHRPYWTTIGNEAIYFLNGQPSKVNKQ
;
A
#
# COMPACT_ATOMS: atom_id res chain seq x y z
N MET A 1 -13.72 11.07 8.05
CA MET A 1 -14.91 10.96 7.17
C MET A 1 -14.90 9.59 6.47
N ARG A 2 -16.06 8.97 6.24
CA ARG A 2 -16.17 7.64 5.63
C ARG A 2 -17.12 7.67 4.43
N ARG A 3 -16.81 6.89 3.38
CA ARG A 3 -17.74 6.53 2.29
C ARG A 3 -17.68 5.03 2.01
N SER A 4 -18.75 4.50 1.43
CA SER A 4 -18.80 3.14 0.92
C SER A 4 -19.57 3.08 -0.41
N ASN A 5 -19.14 2.22 -1.33
CA ASN A 5 -19.81 1.95 -2.60
C ASN A 5 -19.42 0.56 -3.13
N LYS A 6 -20.40 -0.28 -3.51
CA LYS A 6 -20.17 -1.59 -4.18
C LYS A 6 -18.99 -2.38 -3.58
N ASN A 7 -19.02 -2.63 -2.27
CA ASN A 7 -17.99 -3.36 -1.52
C ASN A 7 -16.60 -2.70 -1.41
N SER A 8 -16.47 -1.42 -1.78
CA SER A 8 -15.29 -0.59 -1.49
C SER A 8 -15.60 0.39 -0.36
N TYR A 9 -14.59 0.73 0.43
CA TYR A 9 -14.68 1.72 1.49
C TYR A 9 -13.60 2.78 1.32
N GLN A 10 -13.90 4.02 1.70
CA GLN A 10 -12.94 5.10 1.74
C GLN A 10 -12.98 5.77 3.11
N TYR A 11 -11.84 5.83 3.78
CA TYR A 11 -11.68 6.49 5.07
C TYR A 11 -10.72 7.65 4.90
N GLN A 12 -11.26 8.86 4.97
CA GLN A 12 -10.45 10.06 5.03
C GLN A 12 -10.14 10.43 6.48
N GLY A 13 -8.86 10.34 6.84
CA GLY A 13 -8.36 10.67 8.17
C GLY A 13 -6.88 10.33 8.36
N CYS A 14 -6.33 10.83 9.46
CA CYS A 14 -4.93 10.62 9.83
C CYS A 14 -4.76 9.24 10.47
N ILE A 15 -3.68 8.54 10.14
CA ILE A 15 -3.34 7.26 10.78
C ILE A 15 -3.16 7.37 12.30
N LYS A 16 -2.95 8.58 12.84
CA LYS A 16 -2.85 8.84 14.28
C LYS A 16 -4.21 8.95 14.97
N ASP A 17 -5.30 9.02 14.19
CA ASP A 17 -6.66 9.12 14.70
C ASP A 17 -7.20 7.74 15.06
N GLN A 18 -7.26 7.45 16.36
CA GLN A 18 -7.77 6.18 16.87
C GLN A 18 -9.26 5.97 16.57
N SER A 19 -10.04 7.05 16.46
CA SER A 19 -11.48 6.94 16.13
C SER A 19 -11.69 6.39 14.73
N MET A 20 -10.84 6.77 13.77
CA MET A 20 -10.84 6.22 12.42
C MET A 20 -10.55 4.71 12.42
N TRP A 21 -9.54 4.27 13.19
CA TRP A 21 -9.24 2.84 13.29
C TRP A 21 -10.39 2.05 13.93
N ASN A 22 -10.99 2.58 15.00
CA ASN A 22 -12.13 1.95 15.66
C ASN A 22 -13.32 1.82 14.69
N GLN A 23 -13.56 2.83 13.86
CA GLN A 23 -14.57 2.79 12.81
C GLN A 23 -14.27 1.69 11.78
N ILE A 24 -13.03 1.59 11.30
CA ILE A 24 -12.61 0.54 10.36
C ILE A 24 -12.82 -0.86 10.96
N PHE A 25 -12.48 -1.06 12.24
CA PHE A 25 -12.69 -2.34 12.92
C PHE A 25 -14.18 -2.71 13.06
N SER A 26 -15.04 -1.71 13.23
CA SER A 26 -16.49 -1.90 13.31
C SER A 26 -17.11 -2.22 11.94
N ASP A 27 -16.62 -1.56 10.89
CA ASP A 27 -17.18 -1.67 9.53
C ASP A 27 -16.84 -2.97 8.80
N HIS A 28 -15.75 -3.64 9.21
CA HIS A 28 -15.23 -4.81 8.52
C HIS A 28 -15.38 -6.07 9.35
N GLN A 29 -15.96 -7.11 8.73
CA GLN A 29 -16.02 -8.44 9.32
C GLN A 29 -14.69 -9.19 9.14
N VAL A 30 -14.26 -9.87 10.18
CA VAL A 30 -13.11 -10.78 10.17
C VAL A 30 -13.43 -12.03 9.34
N ASN A 31 -12.47 -12.50 8.54
CA ASN A 31 -12.61 -13.70 7.72
C ASN A 31 -12.06 -14.97 8.38
N GLU A 32 -12.03 -16.09 7.66
CA GLU A 32 -11.57 -17.39 8.14
C GLU A 32 -10.09 -17.43 8.57
N LEU A 33 -9.27 -16.50 8.08
CA LEU A 33 -7.87 -16.36 8.46
C LEU A 33 -7.66 -15.41 9.65
N GLY A 34 -8.75 -14.86 10.21
CA GLY A 34 -8.67 -13.84 11.25
C GLY A 34 -8.33 -12.45 10.72
N ASN A 35 -8.43 -12.22 9.40
CA ASN A 35 -8.09 -10.95 8.77
C ASN A 35 -9.31 -10.04 8.60
N LEU A 36 -9.11 -8.73 8.70
CA LEU A 36 -9.98 -7.75 8.04
C LEU A 36 -9.61 -7.60 6.57
N PHE A 37 -8.30 -7.65 6.26
CA PHE A 37 -7.75 -7.54 4.92
C PHE A 37 -6.69 -8.63 4.70
N ASP A 38 -6.78 -9.34 3.58
CA ASP A 38 -5.88 -10.42 3.17
C ASP A 38 -4.62 -9.92 2.46
N ALA A 39 -4.73 -8.75 1.82
CA ALA A 39 -3.58 -7.98 1.38
C ALA A 39 -3.73 -6.51 1.76
N ILE A 40 -2.61 -5.95 2.23
CA ILE A 40 -2.51 -4.54 2.63
C ILE A 40 -1.38 -3.92 1.80
N VAL A 41 -1.67 -2.83 1.11
CA VAL A 41 -0.71 -1.97 0.43
C VAL A 41 -0.47 -0.73 1.28
N MET A 42 0.79 -0.32 1.39
CA MET A 42 1.21 0.91 2.04
C MET A 42 2.11 1.69 1.10
N ASP A 43 1.81 2.96 0.88
CA ASP A 43 2.71 3.93 0.23
C ASP A 43 2.96 5.13 1.16
N PRO A 44 3.73 4.94 2.25
CA PRO A 44 3.89 5.97 3.25
C PRO A 44 4.63 7.20 2.73
N PRO A 45 4.30 8.41 3.20
CA PRO A 45 5.05 9.62 2.88
C PRO A 45 6.35 9.67 3.69
N TRP A 46 7.31 8.81 3.33
CA TRP A 46 8.60 8.68 4.01
C TRP A 46 9.34 10.03 4.13
N ASN A 47 10.02 10.24 5.26
CA ASN A 47 11.01 11.29 5.40
C ASN A 47 12.34 10.91 4.70
N ASP A 48 13.29 11.85 4.69
CA ASP A 48 14.66 11.67 4.18
C ASP A 48 14.75 11.34 2.68
N THR A 49 13.98 12.06 1.87
CA THR A 49 14.06 11.97 0.41
C THR A 49 15.12 12.92 -0.15
N ALA A 50 15.81 12.51 -1.21
CA ALA A 50 16.81 13.34 -1.90
C ALA A 50 16.21 14.64 -2.50
N CYS A 51 14.89 14.71 -2.64
CA CYS A 51 14.17 15.90 -3.07
C CYS A 51 13.24 16.42 -1.96
N LYS A 52 13.04 17.74 -1.88
CA LYS A 52 11.95 18.32 -1.08
C LYS A 52 10.61 17.92 -1.68
N LEU A 53 9.73 17.36 -0.84
CA LEU A 53 8.38 16.97 -1.21
C LEU A 53 7.40 18.11 -0.88
N GLY A 54 6.44 18.36 -1.76
CA GLY A 54 5.41 19.40 -1.58
C GLY A 54 4.24 18.98 -0.67
N TYR A 55 4.41 17.93 0.13
CA TYR A 55 3.38 17.36 1.00
C TYR A 55 3.97 16.95 2.36
N GLN A 56 3.09 16.70 3.34
CA GLN A 56 3.49 16.32 4.68
C GLN A 56 4.18 14.94 4.68
N ILE A 57 5.41 14.90 5.20
CA ILE A 57 6.18 13.68 5.44
C ILE A 57 6.00 13.18 6.87
N LEU A 58 6.24 11.89 7.10
CA LEU A 58 6.20 11.26 8.41
C LEU A 58 7.54 10.58 8.72
N LYS A 59 7.93 10.61 9.99
CA LYS A 59 9.05 9.80 10.48
C LYS A 59 8.64 8.33 10.51
N ASP A 60 9.60 7.43 10.32
CA ASP A 60 9.43 5.98 10.39
C ASP A 60 8.63 5.55 11.64
N ILE A 61 8.98 6.06 12.82
CA ILE A 61 8.30 5.75 14.08
C ILE A 61 6.82 6.17 14.09
N GLU A 62 6.47 7.27 13.42
CA GLU A 62 5.09 7.74 13.33
C GLU A 62 4.25 6.82 12.43
N ILE A 63 4.84 6.28 11.37
CA ILE A 63 4.18 5.31 10.49
C ILE A 63 4.00 3.99 11.23
N PHE A 64 5.08 3.44 11.76
CA PHE A 64 5.11 2.10 12.36
C PHE A 64 4.30 1.97 13.65
N LYS A 65 4.25 3.03 14.47
CA LYS A 65 3.50 3.03 15.73
C LYS A 65 1.99 3.15 15.52
N ASN A 66 1.55 3.90 14.51
CA ASN A 66 0.15 4.31 14.40
C ASN A 66 -0.67 3.45 13.44
N ILE A 67 -0.05 2.53 12.69
CA ILE A 67 -0.77 1.59 11.82
C ILE A 67 -0.88 0.23 12.51
N PRO A 68 -2.08 -0.22 12.90
CA PRO A 68 -2.27 -1.42 13.71
C PRO A 68 -2.28 -2.70 12.85
N ILE A 69 -1.19 -2.99 12.12
CA ILE A 69 -1.11 -4.12 11.17
C ILE A 69 -1.57 -5.45 11.78
N GLN A 70 -1.16 -5.76 13.01
CA GLN A 70 -1.55 -7.01 13.67
C GLN A 70 -3.04 -7.12 14.03
N LYS A 71 -3.78 -6.00 14.04
CA LYS A 71 -5.25 -6.00 14.18
C LYS A 71 -5.95 -6.09 12.82
N LEU A 72 -5.32 -5.59 11.75
CA LEU A 72 -5.85 -5.63 10.39
C LEU A 72 -5.67 -7.00 9.73
N GLN A 73 -4.55 -7.68 10.00
CA GLN A 73 -4.16 -8.92 9.34
C GLN A 73 -3.41 -9.86 10.28
N LYS A 74 -3.89 -11.11 10.38
CA LYS A 74 -3.28 -12.23 11.10
C LYS A 74 -2.50 -13.17 10.18
N ASN A 75 -2.94 -13.33 8.93
CA ASN A 75 -2.26 -14.14 7.92
C ASN A 75 -2.57 -13.69 6.49
N GLY A 76 -1.67 -12.93 5.88
CA GLY A 76 -1.86 -12.35 4.55
C GLY A 76 -0.57 -11.74 4.02
N TYR A 77 -0.67 -10.91 2.99
CA TYR A 77 0.48 -10.24 2.38
C TYR A 77 0.47 -8.73 2.63
N LEU A 78 1.60 -8.21 3.08
CA LEU A 78 1.83 -6.78 3.27
C LEU A 78 2.79 -6.29 2.17
N PHE A 79 2.38 -5.26 1.44
CA PHE A 79 3.13 -4.62 0.36
C PHE A 79 3.48 -3.21 0.80
N ILE A 80 4.76 -2.92 1.00
CA ILE A 80 5.21 -1.60 1.47
C ILE A 80 6.13 -1.00 0.42
N TRP A 81 5.66 0.04 -0.26
CA TRP A 81 6.52 0.88 -1.09
C TRP A 81 7.53 1.60 -0.20
N ILE A 82 8.80 1.51 -0.57
CA ILE A 82 9.91 2.11 0.16
C ILE A 82 10.79 2.95 -0.78
N THR A 83 11.46 3.94 -0.21
CA THR A 83 12.65 4.52 -0.86
C THR A 83 13.86 3.64 -0.55
N ASN A 84 14.96 3.82 -1.31
CA ASN A 84 16.17 3.02 -1.12
C ASN A 84 16.71 3.03 0.33
N LEU A 85 16.60 4.17 1.02
CA LEU A 85 17.08 4.34 2.40
C LEU A 85 16.19 3.68 3.46
N LYS A 86 15.01 3.19 3.09
CA LYS A 86 14.01 2.68 4.05
C LYS A 86 13.95 1.16 4.08
N LEU A 87 14.86 0.47 3.38
CA LEU A 87 14.87 -0.99 3.35
C LEU A 87 15.14 -1.56 4.74
N GLU A 88 16.23 -1.15 5.38
CA GLU A 88 16.67 -1.69 6.68
C GLU A 88 15.63 -1.41 7.77
N SER A 89 15.13 -0.17 7.87
CA SER A 89 14.11 0.19 8.87
C SER A 89 12.79 -0.53 8.63
N CYS A 90 12.39 -0.74 7.37
CA CYS A 90 11.23 -1.56 7.03
C CYS A 90 11.41 -3.02 7.45
N LEU A 91 12.58 -3.63 7.22
CA LEU A 91 12.85 -5.01 7.60
C LEU A 91 12.86 -5.20 9.13
N GLU A 92 13.44 -4.25 9.86
CA GLU A 92 13.42 -4.24 11.33
C GLU A 92 12.00 -4.11 11.86
N TYR A 93 11.20 -3.20 11.30
CA TYR A 93 9.79 -3.06 11.64
C TYR A 93 9.04 -4.37 11.43
N LEU A 94 9.14 -4.98 10.25
CA LEU A 94 8.47 -6.25 9.94
C LEU A 94 8.81 -7.34 10.96
N LYS A 95 10.10 -7.48 11.28
CA LYS A 95 10.56 -8.44 12.30
C LYS A 95 9.92 -8.16 13.67
N SER A 96 9.86 -6.90 14.08
CA SER A 96 9.28 -6.52 15.39
C SER A 96 7.79 -6.84 15.51
N ILE A 97 7.05 -6.89 14.40
CA ILE A 97 5.62 -7.27 14.38
C ILE A 97 5.36 -8.73 14.01
N GLY A 98 6.40 -9.57 13.90
CA GLY A 98 6.29 -11.01 13.61
C GLY A 98 6.09 -11.34 12.12
N TYR A 99 6.45 -10.40 11.24
CA TYR A 99 6.45 -10.57 9.79
C TYR A 99 7.87 -10.80 9.29
N LYS A 100 7.98 -11.44 8.13
CA LYS A 100 9.23 -11.53 7.36
C LYS A 100 9.03 -11.09 5.93
N ARG A 101 10.11 -10.60 5.33
CA ARG A 101 10.17 -10.39 3.88
C ARG A 101 10.02 -11.73 3.16
N ALA A 102 9.07 -11.79 2.24
CA ALA A 102 8.91 -12.87 1.28
C ALA A 102 9.62 -12.54 -0.05
N GLU A 103 9.51 -11.31 -0.53
CA GLU A 103 10.03 -10.87 -1.84
C GLU A 103 10.31 -9.35 -1.84
N ILE A 104 11.08 -8.87 -2.82
CA ILE A 104 11.14 -7.45 -3.20
C ILE A 104 10.58 -7.30 -4.60
N LEU A 105 9.41 -6.67 -4.72
CA LEU A 105 8.88 -6.25 -6.00
C LEU A 105 9.57 -4.95 -6.44
N THR A 106 9.98 -4.88 -7.70
CA THR A 106 10.70 -3.72 -8.25
C THR A 106 9.92 -3.09 -9.39
N TRP A 107 9.63 -1.79 -9.30
CA TRP A 107 9.12 -1.00 -10.41
C TRP A 107 10.28 -0.33 -11.15
N VAL A 108 10.53 -0.73 -12.39
CA VAL A 108 11.39 -0.03 -13.35
C VAL A 108 10.57 1.08 -14.01
N LYS A 109 10.99 2.33 -13.77
CA LYS A 109 10.28 3.52 -14.23
C LYS A 109 10.70 3.87 -15.65
N LEU A 110 9.71 4.04 -16.53
CA LEU A 110 9.92 4.50 -17.90
C LEU A 110 9.41 5.92 -18.11
N ASN A 111 9.99 6.63 -19.07
CA ASN A 111 9.39 7.80 -19.71
C ASN A 111 8.32 7.35 -20.72
N GLU A 112 7.55 8.30 -21.27
CA GLU A 112 6.53 8.01 -22.30
C GLU A 112 7.13 7.36 -23.56
N ASP A 113 8.36 7.71 -23.92
CA ASP A 113 9.13 7.15 -25.04
C ASP A 113 9.77 5.78 -24.75
N LYS A 114 9.45 5.17 -23.60
CA LYS A 114 9.96 3.88 -23.11
C LYS A 114 11.45 3.86 -22.74
N THR A 115 12.12 5.01 -22.68
CA THR A 115 13.46 5.13 -22.07
C THR A 115 13.38 5.10 -20.54
N LEU A 116 14.50 4.88 -19.85
CA LEU A 116 14.51 4.84 -18.38
C LEU A 116 14.25 6.24 -17.77
N HIS A 117 13.23 6.32 -16.92
CA HIS A 117 12.95 7.54 -16.15
C HIS A 117 13.95 7.65 -14.99
N SER A 118 14.93 8.54 -15.15
CA SER A 118 16.06 8.69 -14.22
C SER A 118 15.91 9.91 -13.33
N ARG A 119 15.89 9.71 -12.00
CA ARG A 119 15.92 10.79 -11.00
C ARG A 119 17.25 10.83 -10.23
N ILE A 120 17.54 11.97 -9.61
CA ILE A 120 18.69 12.12 -8.71
C ILE A 120 18.47 11.27 -7.46
N GLY A 121 19.49 10.51 -7.08
CA GLY A 121 19.65 9.91 -5.75
C GLY A 121 20.88 10.50 -5.06
N PHE A 122 21.19 10.02 -3.85
CA PHE A 122 22.37 10.47 -3.12
C PHE A 122 23.67 9.98 -3.78
N ASP A 123 23.75 8.68 -4.09
CA ASP A 123 24.96 8.07 -4.67
C ASP A 123 24.82 7.78 -6.17
N LEU A 124 23.65 7.27 -6.59
CA LEU A 124 23.38 6.87 -7.97
C LEU A 124 22.07 7.47 -8.49
N ARG A 125 21.90 7.48 -9.81
CA ARG A 125 20.62 7.81 -10.42
C ARG A 125 19.59 6.72 -10.13
N HIS A 126 18.42 7.11 -9.66
CA HIS A 126 17.34 6.18 -9.33
C HIS A 126 16.39 6.05 -10.52
N VAL A 127 16.37 4.85 -11.12
CA VAL A 127 15.43 4.45 -12.19
C VAL A 127 14.37 3.46 -11.71
N THR A 128 14.47 3.01 -10.45
CA THR A 128 13.54 2.04 -9.86
C THR A 128 12.88 2.57 -8.58
N GLU A 129 11.81 1.89 -8.15
CA GLU A 129 11.26 1.93 -6.79
C GLU A 129 11.03 0.51 -6.29
N PHE A 130 11.20 0.30 -4.99
CA PHE A 130 11.06 -1.01 -4.37
C PHE A 130 9.78 -1.10 -3.55
N CYS A 131 9.15 -2.26 -3.58
CA CYS A 131 8.02 -2.63 -2.76
C CYS A 131 8.38 -3.91 -2.00
N VAL A 132 8.54 -3.81 -0.68
CA VAL A 132 8.78 -4.97 0.18
C VAL A 132 7.48 -5.77 0.26
N VAL A 133 7.53 -7.04 -0.12
CA VAL A 133 6.43 -7.99 0.05
C VAL A 133 6.73 -8.84 1.28
N ALA A 134 5.85 -8.79 2.27
CA ALA A 134 6.02 -9.45 3.56
C ALA A 134 4.79 -10.29 3.93
N ARG A 135 5.00 -11.25 4.82
CA ARG A 135 3.94 -12.08 5.40
C ARG A 135 4.33 -12.53 6.81
N PRO A 136 3.40 -13.02 7.65
CA PRO A 136 3.77 -13.63 8.91
C PRO A 136 4.76 -14.78 8.72
N ASP A 137 5.74 -14.88 9.63
CA ASP A 137 6.87 -15.81 9.49
C ASP A 137 6.41 -17.28 9.48
N ASN A 138 5.55 -17.63 10.42
CA ASN A 138 5.18 -19.00 10.79
C ASN A 138 3.83 -19.50 10.24
N LYS A 139 3.16 -18.76 9.33
CA LYS A 139 1.79 -19.11 8.86
C LYS A 139 1.65 -19.35 7.35
N PHE A 140 2.75 -19.67 6.67
CA PHE A 140 2.73 -19.82 5.21
C PHE A 140 1.84 -20.95 4.70
N SER A 141 1.76 -22.06 5.44
CA SER A 141 1.00 -23.25 5.02
C SER A 141 -0.48 -22.96 4.85
N GLU A 142 -1.07 -22.19 5.75
CA GLU A 142 -2.45 -21.69 5.67
C GLU A 142 -2.61 -20.71 4.50
N LEU A 143 -1.69 -19.75 4.37
CA LEU A 143 -1.73 -18.71 3.34
C LEU A 143 -1.65 -19.32 1.93
N LYS A 144 -0.82 -20.35 1.74
CA LYS A 144 -0.65 -21.06 0.47
C LYS A 144 -1.94 -21.71 -0.04
N ARG A 145 -2.91 -22.00 0.84
CA ARG A 145 -4.21 -22.56 0.42
C ARG A 145 -5.08 -21.54 -0.30
N ILE A 146 -4.84 -20.25 -0.07
CA ILE A 146 -5.64 -19.16 -0.63
C ILE A 146 -4.87 -18.32 -1.65
N SER A 147 -3.55 -18.53 -1.77
CA SER A 147 -2.69 -17.76 -2.67
C SER A 147 -2.19 -18.56 -3.87
N PHE A 148 -2.17 -17.90 -5.02
CA PHE A 148 -1.67 -18.43 -6.28
C PHE A 148 -0.20 -18.02 -6.46
N THR A 149 0.67 -18.58 -5.62
CA THR A 149 2.10 -18.23 -5.59
C THR A 149 2.79 -18.52 -6.93
N HIS A 150 3.75 -17.66 -7.30
CA HIS A 150 4.57 -17.77 -8.52
C HIS A 150 3.86 -17.48 -9.86
N ASN A 151 2.59 -17.03 -9.84
CA ASN A 151 1.85 -16.67 -11.06
C ASN A 151 2.08 -15.22 -11.54
N VAL A 152 2.74 -14.39 -10.72
CA VAL A 152 2.98 -12.97 -11.03
C VAL A 152 4.47 -12.67 -10.96
N PRO A 153 5.02 -11.80 -11.83
CA PRO A 153 6.43 -11.44 -11.78
C PRO A 153 6.71 -10.48 -10.62
N ASN A 154 7.93 -10.53 -10.09
CA ASN A 154 8.41 -9.57 -9.07
C ASN A 154 8.92 -8.25 -9.69
N ILE A 155 8.76 -8.04 -11.00
CA ILE A 155 9.15 -6.81 -11.68
C ILE A 155 7.94 -6.21 -12.38
N ILE A 156 7.77 -4.90 -12.23
CA ILE A 156 6.85 -4.07 -13.02
C ILE A 156 7.71 -3.15 -13.88
N ILE A 157 7.51 -3.18 -15.19
CA ILE A 157 8.14 -2.23 -16.12
C ILE A 157 7.01 -1.36 -16.70
N SER A 158 6.95 -0.10 -16.30
CA SER A 158 5.85 0.77 -16.74
C SER A 158 6.20 2.26 -16.65
N PRO A 159 5.57 3.12 -17.47
CA PRO A 159 5.83 4.54 -17.45
C PRO A 159 5.35 5.20 -16.15
N VAL A 160 6.07 6.23 -15.72
CA VAL A 160 5.59 7.12 -14.66
C VAL A 160 4.34 7.86 -15.12
N ARG A 161 3.44 8.17 -14.19
CA ARG A 161 2.22 8.92 -14.45
C ARG A 161 2.24 10.22 -13.65
N LEU A 162 1.24 10.44 -12.79
CA LEU A 162 1.23 11.57 -11.87
C LEU A 162 2.31 11.44 -10.80
N VAL A 163 2.69 12.57 -10.21
CA VAL A 163 3.68 12.60 -9.12
C VAL A 163 3.24 11.68 -7.97
N SER A 164 4.15 10.82 -7.52
CA SER A 164 3.92 9.83 -6.47
C SER A 164 2.87 8.75 -6.79
N GLN A 165 2.39 8.66 -8.03
CA GLN A 165 1.46 7.62 -8.44
C GLN A 165 2.21 6.33 -8.77
N LYS A 166 1.98 5.29 -7.97
CA LYS A 166 2.52 3.94 -8.16
C LYS A 166 1.82 3.21 -9.32
N PRO A 167 2.46 2.19 -9.92
CA PRO A 167 1.90 1.48 -11.07
C PRO A 167 0.64 0.70 -10.71
N TYR A 168 -0.37 0.76 -11.59
CA TYR A 168 -1.64 0.05 -11.38
C TYR A 168 -1.50 -1.49 -11.48
N GLN A 169 -0.42 -1.97 -12.09
CA GLN A 169 -0.10 -3.38 -12.25
C GLN A 169 0.10 -4.07 -10.89
N LEU A 170 0.51 -3.35 -9.84
CA LEU A 170 0.63 -3.93 -8.50
C LEU A 170 -0.71 -4.53 -8.03
N TYR A 171 -1.81 -3.82 -8.28
CA TYR A 171 -3.14 -4.27 -7.89
C TYR A 171 -3.57 -5.50 -8.67
N GLU A 172 -3.27 -5.55 -9.98
CA GLU A 172 -3.53 -6.72 -10.82
C GLU A 172 -2.74 -7.94 -10.33
N TYR A 173 -1.48 -7.72 -9.91
CA TYR A 173 -0.66 -8.80 -9.36
C TYR A 173 -1.20 -9.29 -8.01
N ILE A 174 -1.65 -8.38 -7.15
CA ILE A 174 -2.25 -8.72 -5.85
C ILE A 174 -3.55 -9.49 -6.05
N GLU A 175 -4.42 -9.06 -6.96
CA GLU A 175 -5.70 -9.70 -7.24
C GLU A 175 -5.51 -11.07 -7.92
N GLN A 176 -4.47 -11.26 -8.72
CA GLN A 176 -4.08 -12.58 -9.23
C GLN A 176 -3.48 -13.48 -8.15
N LEU A 177 -2.64 -12.94 -7.26
CA LEU A 177 -2.05 -13.68 -6.15
C LEU A 177 -3.11 -14.12 -5.13
N LEU A 178 -4.10 -13.28 -4.86
CA LEU A 178 -5.15 -13.47 -3.85
C LEU A 178 -6.53 -13.16 -4.45
N PRO A 179 -7.09 -13.99 -5.33
CA PRO A 179 -8.35 -13.68 -6.01
C PRO A 179 -9.55 -13.68 -5.07
N ASN A 180 -10.47 -12.74 -5.29
CA ASN A 180 -11.73 -12.58 -4.54
C ASN A 180 -11.53 -12.39 -3.02
N ARG A 181 -10.50 -11.64 -2.63
CA ARG A 181 -10.14 -11.39 -1.23
C ARG A 181 -10.42 -9.95 -0.82
N LYS A 182 -10.21 -9.64 0.46
CA LYS A 182 -10.38 -8.28 1.00
C LYS A 182 -9.05 -7.54 0.94
N TYR A 183 -9.02 -6.35 0.35
CA TYR A 183 -7.80 -5.58 0.17
C TYR A 183 -7.91 -4.22 0.84
N ALA A 184 -6.79 -3.72 1.36
CA ALA A 184 -6.69 -2.35 1.83
C ALA A 184 -5.46 -1.64 1.26
N GLU A 185 -5.59 -0.34 1.03
CA GLU A 185 -4.48 0.55 0.74
C GLU A 185 -4.46 1.69 1.77
N ILE A 186 -3.34 1.79 2.48
CA ILE A 186 -3.08 2.82 3.48
C ILE A 186 -2.19 3.88 2.84
N PHE A 187 -2.51 5.15 3.09
CA PHE A 187 -2.02 6.34 2.41
C PHE A 187 -2.53 6.53 0.97
N GLY A 188 -3.58 5.80 0.60
CA GLY A 188 -4.20 5.93 -0.72
C GLY A 188 -4.95 7.25 -0.91
N ARG A 189 -5.04 7.67 -2.17
CA ARG A 189 -5.70 8.89 -2.68
C ARG A 189 -6.87 8.52 -3.60
N PRO A 190 -7.63 9.48 -4.14
CA PRO A 190 -8.83 9.17 -4.91
C PRO A 190 -8.56 8.37 -6.20
N HIS A 191 -7.39 8.53 -6.81
CA HIS A 191 -6.98 7.76 -7.98
C HIS A 191 -6.67 6.29 -7.66
N ASN A 192 -6.53 5.93 -6.38
CA ASN A 192 -6.32 4.55 -5.93
C ASN A 192 -7.64 3.79 -5.68
N HIS A 193 -8.79 4.45 -5.79
CA HIS A 193 -10.09 3.82 -5.55
C HIS A 193 -10.35 2.69 -6.53
N ARG A 194 -10.67 1.51 -5.99
CA ARG A 194 -10.94 0.30 -6.76
C ARG A 194 -12.08 -0.49 -6.12
N PRO A 195 -12.88 -1.22 -6.92
CA PRO A 195 -13.86 -2.17 -6.37
C PRO A 195 -13.19 -3.15 -5.41
N TYR A 196 -13.86 -3.49 -4.30
CA TYR A 196 -13.33 -4.42 -3.28
C TYR A 196 -12.12 -3.95 -2.46
N TRP A 197 -11.56 -2.78 -2.78
CA TRP A 197 -10.48 -2.16 -2.01
C TRP A 197 -11.02 -1.17 -0.97
N THR A 198 -10.44 -1.23 0.22
CA THR A 198 -10.58 -0.19 1.24
C THR A 198 -9.42 0.79 1.12
N THR A 199 -9.70 2.06 0.84
CA THR A 199 -8.69 3.12 0.75
C THR A 199 -8.70 3.97 2.02
N ILE A 200 -7.55 4.12 2.68
CA ILE A 200 -7.38 4.87 3.94
C ILE A 200 -6.31 5.93 3.73
N GLY A 201 -6.59 7.20 4.04
CA GLY A 201 -5.59 8.26 3.91
C GLY A 201 -6.14 9.66 4.14
N ASN A 202 -5.26 10.64 4.38
CA ASN A 202 -5.66 12.04 4.64
C ASN A 202 -6.42 12.68 3.48
N GLU A 203 -6.19 12.18 2.26
CA GLU A 203 -6.79 12.69 1.02
C GLU A 203 -7.61 11.61 0.32
N ALA A 204 -8.06 10.58 1.05
CA ALA A 204 -8.74 9.44 0.43
C ALA A 204 -10.09 9.80 -0.20
N ILE A 205 -10.66 10.99 0.04
CA ILE A 205 -11.96 11.39 -0.50
C ILE A 205 -11.82 12.74 -1.23
N TYR A 206 -12.19 12.78 -2.51
CA TYR A 206 -12.23 14.04 -3.26
C TYR A 206 -13.48 14.86 -2.90
N PHE A 207 -13.33 16.19 -2.84
CA PHE A 207 -14.44 17.14 -2.65
C PHE A 207 -14.56 18.07 -3.85
N LEU A 208 -15.76 18.20 -4.40
CA LEU A 208 -16.12 19.27 -5.35
C LEU A 208 -17.09 20.21 -4.61
N ASN A 209 -16.78 21.50 -4.56
CA ASN A 209 -17.62 22.53 -3.92
C ASN A 209 -18.02 22.21 -2.46
N GLY A 210 -17.07 21.70 -1.67
CA GLY A 210 -17.32 21.30 -0.28
C GLY A 210 -18.16 20.02 -0.12
N GLN A 211 -18.63 19.42 -1.22
CA GLN A 211 -19.35 18.16 -1.20
C GLN A 211 -18.46 17.00 -1.67
N PRO A 212 -18.59 15.82 -1.04
CA PRO A 212 -17.80 14.68 -1.43
C PRO A 212 -18.14 14.24 -2.88
N SER A 213 -17.19 14.27 -3.82
CA SER A 213 -17.43 14.03 -5.26
C SER A 213 -17.23 12.58 -5.74
N LYS A 214 -18.01 12.19 -6.75
CA LYS A 214 -17.79 11.08 -7.70
C LYS A 214 -16.42 11.15 -8.38
N VAL A 215 -15.42 10.30 -8.09
CA VAL A 215 -14.25 10.21 -8.99
C VAL A 215 -14.75 9.65 -10.33
N ASN A 216 -14.96 10.51 -11.32
CA ASN A 216 -15.17 10.09 -12.70
C ASN A 216 -13.81 9.67 -13.25
N LYS A 217 -13.68 8.40 -13.64
CA LYS A 217 -12.50 7.90 -14.35
C LYS A 217 -12.32 8.74 -15.61
N GLN A 218 -11.17 9.41 -15.74
CA GLN A 218 -10.56 9.69 -17.04
C GLN A 218 -9.58 8.55 -17.32
#